data_AF-A0A3B0AFQ3-F1
#
_entry.id   AF-A0A3B0AFQ3-F1
#
_cell.length_a   1.000
_cell.length_b   1.000
_cell.length_c   1.000
_cell.angle_alpha   90.00
_cell.angle_beta   90.00
_cell.angle_gamma   90.00
#
_symmetry.space_group_name_H-M   'P 1'
#
loop_
_entity.id
_entity.type
_entity.pdbx_description
1 polymer ?
#
loop_
_entity_poly.entity_id
_entity_poly.type
_entity_poly.pdbx_seq_one_letter_code
_entity_poly.pdbx_strand_id
1 'polypeptide(L)'
;MPIDVERIRQTIREALRPTVEGTRVDPHQTSDTMTDLAGHVRLLLPAAEAKYRVLRPDGSPYDGMLAADFDALQRRLTYERPSPYTYPLNASVWMADLARSCRTLLDLVLDAQQVARGQRAGGSR
;
A
#
# COMPACT_ATOMS: atom_id res chain seq x y z
N MET A 1 -3.03 -15.94 -3.89
CA MET A 1 -1.55 -16.01 -3.84
C MET A 1 -1.08 -15.50 -2.48
N PRO A 2 0.00 -16.05 -1.90
CA PRO A 2 0.61 -15.46 -0.71
C PRO A 2 1.12 -14.04 -1.04
N ILE A 3 1.01 -13.12 -0.06
CA ILE A 3 1.54 -11.76 -0.17
C ILE A 3 3.07 -11.86 -0.11
N ASP A 4 3.75 -11.46 -1.18
CA ASP A 4 5.21 -11.38 -1.25
C ASP A 4 5.68 -10.05 -0.65
N VAL A 5 5.96 -10.08 0.65
CA VAL A 5 6.33 -8.89 1.44
C VAL A 5 7.62 -8.25 0.94
N GLU A 6 8.62 -9.05 0.57
CA GLU A 6 9.93 -8.52 0.16
C GLU A 6 9.85 -7.85 -1.21
N ARG A 7 9.09 -8.43 -2.15
CA ARG A 7 8.82 -7.77 -3.42
C ARG A 7 8.08 -6.44 -3.23
N ILE A 8 7.05 -6.42 -2.38
CA ILE A 8 6.30 -5.17 -2.10
C ILE A 8 7.22 -4.11 -1.49
N ARG A 9 8.06 -4.48 -0.51
CA ARG A 9 9.04 -3.56 0.10
C ARG A 9 10.04 -3.04 -0.91
N GLN A 10 10.51 -3.88 -1.84
CA GLN A 10 11.40 -3.46 -2.91
C GLN A 10 10.75 -2.39 -3.80
N THR A 11 9.53 -2.65 -4.29
CA THR A 11 8.77 -1.70 -5.10
C THR A 11 8.53 -0.38 -4.36
N ILE A 12 8.19 -0.42 -3.07
CA ILE A 12 8.00 0.79 -2.24
C ILE A 12 9.31 1.59 -2.14
N ARG A 13 10.45 0.94 -1.93
CA ARG A 13 11.76 1.62 -1.84
C ARG A 13 12.13 2.32 -3.15
N GLU A 14 11.92 1.65 -4.28
CA GLU A 14 12.16 2.20 -5.61
C GLU A 14 11.28 3.43 -5.87
N ALA A 15 10.01 3.33 -5.53
CA ALA A 15 9.03 4.39 -5.70
C ALA A 15 9.26 5.63 -4.82
N LEU A 16 9.86 5.44 -3.63
CA LEU A 16 10.19 6.51 -2.69
C LEU A 16 11.61 7.06 -2.89
N ARG A 17 12.35 6.60 -3.91
CA ARG A 17 13.68 7.12 -4.21
C ARG A 17 13.58 8.62 -4.52
N PRO A 18 14.33 9.49 -3.80
CA PRO A 18 14.28 10.93 -4.03
C PRO A 18 14.56 11.29 -5.49
N THR A 19 13.71 12.12 -6.09
CA THR A 19 13.98 12.73 -7.40
C THR A 19 14.65 14.08 -7.13
N VAL A 20 15.97 14.14 -7.29
CA VAL A 20 16.76 15.38 -7.17
C VAL A 20 17.10 15.93 -8.54
N GLU A 21 17.52 17.19 -8.61
CA GLU A 21 17.99 17.81 -9.85
C GLU A 21 19.09 16.96 -10.52
N GLY A 22 18.98 16.74 -11.83
CA GLY A 22 19.87 15.85 -12.58
C GLY A 22 19.54 14.36 -12.51
N THR A 23 18.53 13.94 -11.75
CA THR A 23 18.08 12.53 -11.76
C THR A 23 17.47 12.18 -13.12
N ARG A 24 18.07 11.22 -13.82
CA ARG A 24 17.49 10.67 -15.04
C ARG A 24 16.30 9.78 -14.67
N VAL A 25 15.10 10.19 -15.08
CA VAL A 25 13.88 9.40 -14.95
C VAL A 25 13.71 8.56 -16.21
N ASP A 26 13.73 7.25 -16.06
CA ASP A 26 13.36 6.33 -17.14
C ASP A 26 11.82 6.15 -17.12
N PRO A 27 11.10 6.60 -18.18
CA PRO A 27 9.66 6.49 -18.23
C PRO A 27 9.15 5.05 -18.31
N HIS A 28 9.92 4.11 -18.88
CA HIS A 28 9.55 2.69 -18.92
C HIS A 28 9.59 2.10 -17.51
N GLN A 29 10.73 2.26 -16.83
CA GLN A 29 10.89 1.83 -15.44
C GLN A 29 9.81 2.45 -14.53
N THR A 30 9.54 3.75 -14.70
CA THR A 30 8.50 4.44 -13.93
C THR A 30 7.11 3.83 -14.18
N SER A 31 6.78 3.52 -15.44
CA SER A 31 5.51 2.89 -15.80
C SER A 31 5.34 1.50 -15.18
N ASP A 32 6.42 0.71 -15.16
CA ASP A 32 6.44 -0.61 -14.55
C ASP A 32 6.26 -0.52 -13.03
N THR A 33 7.04 0.32 -12.34
CA THR A 33 6.91 0.54 -10.89
C THR A 33 5.51 1.04 -10.52
N MET A 34 4.92 1.95 -11.29
CA MET A 34 3.54 2.42 -11.07
C MET A 34 2.51 1.29 -11.21
N THR A 35 2.72 0.38 -12.16
CA THR A 35 1.82 -0.76 -12.39
C THR A 35 1.95 -1.79 -11.25
N ASP A 36 3.18 -2.10 -10.84
CA ASP A 36 3.44 -2.99 -9.71
C ASP A 36 2.83 -2.43 -8.41
N LEU A 37 3.03 -1.14 -8.11
CA LEU A 37 2.39 -0.50 -6.94
C LEU A 37 0.87 -0.60 -6.96
N ALA A 38 0.23 -0.32 -8.10
CA ALA A 38 -1.22 -0.42 -8.22
C ALA A 38 -1.69 -1.86 -7.98
N GLY A 39 -0.95 -2.86 -8.47
CA GLY A 39 -1.17 -4.27 -8.19
C GLY A 39 -1.05 -4.61 -6.70
N HIS A 40 0.01 -4.13 -6.05
CA HIS A 40 0.25 -4.35 -4.61
C HIS A 40 -0.82 -3.71 -3.73
N VAL A 41 -1.25 -2.48 -4.04
CA VAL A 41 -2.35 -1.83 -3.32
C VAL A 41 -3.66 -2.60 -3.51
N ARG A 42 -4.00 -3.04 -4.73
CA ARG A 42 -5.19 -3.89 -4.97
C ARG A 42 -5.15 -5.19 -4.19
N LEU A 43 -3.97 -5.78 -4.00
CA LEU A 43 -3.79 -6.99 -3.22
C LEU A 43 -3.93 -6.73 -1.71
N LEU A 44 -3.33 -5.66 -1.20
CA LEU A 44 -3.25 -5.37 0.24
C LEU A 44 -4.54 -4.77 0.79
N LEU A 45 -5.26 -3.96 0.00
CA LEU A 45 -6.45 -3.22 0.44
C LEU A 45 -7.54 -4.11 1.08
N PRO A 46 -8.02 -5.20 0.45
CA PRO A 46 -9.03 -6.05 1.08
C PRO A 46 -8.49 -6.80 2.30
N ALA A 47 -7.20 -7.15 2.31
CA ALA A 47 -6.58 -7.80 3.45
C ALA A 47 -6.47 -6.85 4.66
N ALA A 48 -6.08 -5.60 4.42
CA ALA A 48 -6.01 -4.57 5.44
C ALA A 48 -7.40 -4.23 5.98
N GLU A 49 -8.41 -4.08 5.11
CA GLU A 49 -9.79 -3.79 5.52
C GLU A 49 -10.38 -4.91 6.39
N ALA A 50 -10.24 -6.16 5.96
CA ALA A 50 -10.72 -7.31 6.73
C ALA A 50 -10.06 -7.39 8.11
N LYS A 51 -8.79 -6.99 8.23
CA LYS A 51 -8.08 -6.97 9.52
C LYS A 51 -8.47 -5.79 10.38
N TYR A 52 -8.63 -4.61 9.78
CA TYR A 52 -9.02 -3.39 10.48
C TYR A 52 -10.40 -3.54 11.15
N ARG A 53 -11.35 -4.21 10.49
CA ARG A 53 -12.66 -4.54 11.07
C ARG A 53 -12.59 -5.44 12.31
N VAL A 54 -11.52 -6.23 12.49
CA VAL A 54 -11.37 -7.23 13.57
C VAL A 54 -10.60 -6.68 14.78
N LEU A 55 -9.89 -5.55 14.64
CA LEU A 55 -9.05 -4.98 15.71
C LEU A 55 -9.83 -4.31 16.86
N ARG A 56 -11.17 -4.38 16.89
CA ARG A 56 -11.96 -3.94 18.06
C ARG A 56 -12.24 -5.09 19.04
N PRO A 57 -11.99 -4.90 20.35
CA PRO A 57 -12.30 -5.89 21.39
C PRO A 57 -13.78 -6.29 21.48
N ASP A 58 -14.70 -5.44 20.99
CA ASP A 58 -16.15 -5.62 21.05
C ASP A 58 -16.80 -5.94 19.69
N GLY A 59 -16.00 -6.08 18.62
CA GLY A 59 -16.49 -6.36 17.26
C GLY A 59 -17.23 -5.21 16.57
N SER A 60 -17.27 -4.01 17.16
CA SER A 60 -17.86 -2.83 16.52
C SER A 60 -16.92 -2.21 15.46
N PRO A 61 -17.42 -1.41 14.50
CA PRO A 61 -16.57 -0.72 13.52
C PRO A 61 -15.60 0.26 14.21
N TYR A 62 -14.33 0.29 13.80
CA TYR A 62 -13.30 1.19 14.33
C TYR A 62 -13.34 2.54 13.59
N ASP A 63 -13.47 3.67 14.31
CA ASP A 63 -13.64 5.02 13.72
C ASP A 63 -12.36 5.70 13.21
N GLY A 64 -11.17 5.11 13.43
CA GLY A 64 -9.87 5.76 13.12
C GLY A 64 -9.38 5.64 11.67
N MET A 65 -10.05 4.83 10.84
CA MET A 65 -9.81 4.73 9.40
C MET A 65 -11.16 4.31 8.81
N LEU A 66 -11.86 5.29 8.27
CA LEU A 66 -13.26 5.11 7.91
C LEU A 66 -13.33 4.21 6.67
N ALA A 67 -14.44 3.50 6.49
CA ALA A 67 -14.73 2.85 5.20
C ALA A 67 -14.49 3.81 4.01
N ALA A 68 -14.71 5.11 4.24
CA ALA A 68 -14.41 6.20 3.31
C ALA A 68 -12.93 6.29 2.88
N ASP A 69 -11.95 5.96 3.73
CA ASP A 69 -10.52 6.00 3.39
C ASP A 69 -10.13 4.83 2.47
N PHE A 70 -10.65 3.64 2.76
CA PHE A 70 -10.50 2.47 1.88
C PHE A 70 -11.21 2.72 0.54
N ASP A 71 -12.43 3.26 0.56
CA ASP A 71 -13.17 3.66 -0.64
C ASP A 71 -12.42 4.71 -1.45
N ALA A 72 -11.85 5.73 -0.80
CA ALA A 72 -11.07 6.77 -1.45
C ALA A 72 -9.83 6.19 -2.15
N LEU A 73 -9.12 5.28 -1.48
CA LEU A 73 -7.96 4.61 -2.05
C LEU A 73 -8.36 3.68 -3.21
N GLN A 74 -9.50 2.99 -3.09
CA GLN A 74 -10.04 2.15 -4.16
C GLN A 74 -10.46 2.98 -5.38
N ARG A 75 -11.13 4.13 -5.17
CA ARG A 75 -11.45 5.07 -6.26
C ARG A 75 -10.18 5.63 -6.91
N ARG A 76 -9.15 5.95 -6.12
CA ARG A 76 -7.87 6.43 -6.64
C ARG A 76 -7.20 5.42 -7.60
N LEU A 77 -7.38 4.11 -7.38
CA LEU A 77 -6.88 3.07 -8.30
C LEU A 77 -7.65 2.98 -9.64
N THR A 78 -8.80 3.66 -9.74
CA THR A 78 -9.63 3.73 -10.96
C THR A 78 -9.40 5.01 -11.76
N TYR A 79 -8.80 6.04 -11.16
CA TYR A 79 -8.47 7.27 -11.87
C TYR A 79 -7.36 7.08 -12.89
N GLU A 80 -7.38 7.91 -13.92
CA GLU A 80 -6.35 7.93 -14.94
C GLU A 80 -4.99 8.29 -14.31
N ARG A 81 -3.98 7.52 -14.68
CA ARG A 81 -2.62 7.66 -14.15
C ARG A 81 -1.86 8.66 -15.03
N PRO A 82 -1.08 9.58 -14.44
CA PRO A 82 -0.24 10.47 -15.23
C PRO A 82 0.76 9.67 -16.08
N SER A 83 0.90 10.01 -17.35
CA SER A 83 1.86 9.39 -18.27
C SER A 83 3.30 9.75 -17.87
N PRO A 84 4.18 8.77 -17.57
CA PRO A 84 5.60 9.04 -17.31
C PRO A 84 6.35 9.62 -18.51
N TYR A 85 5.87 9.38 -19.73
CA TYR A 85 6.47 9.87 -20.97
C TYR A 85 6.18 11.34 -21.23
N THR A 86 5.03 11.82 -20.76
CA THR A 86 4.56 13.19 -21.00
C THR A 86 4.78 14.07 -19.78
N TYR A 87 4.58 13.52 -18.58
CA TYR A 87 4.63 14.24 -17.31
C TYR A 87 5.42 13.44 -16.26
N PRO A 88 6.74 13.28 -16.43
CA PRO A 88 7.57 12.42 -15.57
C PRO A 88 7.55 12.83 -14.11
N LEU A 89 7.56 14.13 -13.80
CA LEU A 89 7.47 14.62 -12.41
C LEU A 89 6.12 14.28 -11.77
N ASN A 90 5.01 14.44 -12.50
CA ASN A 90 3.68 14.10 -11.99
C ASN A 90 3.56 12.59 -11.76
N ALA A 91 4.17 11.77 -12.63
CA ALA A 91 4.26 10.33 -12.44
C ALA A 91 5.06 9.96 -11.18
N SER A 92 6.20 10.63 -10.94
CA SER A 92 6.98 10.42 -9.71
C SER A 92 6.23 10.80 -8.44
N VAL A 93 5.51 11.93 -8.44
CA VAL A 93 4.68 12.34 -7.29
C VAL A 93 3.56 11.34 -7.04
N TRP A 94 2.84 10.93 -8.08
CA TRP A 94 1.79 9.92 -7.98
C TRP A 94 2.33 8.59 -7.43
N MET A 95 3.51 8.17 -7.91
CA MET A 95 4.18 6.94 -7.51
C MET A 95 4.60 6.99 -6.03
N ALA A 96 5.20 8.10 -5.58
CA ALA A 96 5.60 8.28 -4.19
C ALA A 96 4.39 8.28 -3.24
N ASP A 97 3.31 8.95 -3.62
CA ASP A 97 2.08 8.95 -2.84
C ASP A 97 1.47 7.54 -2.72
N LEU A 98 1.34 6.82 -3.84
CA LEU A 98 0.76 5.49 -3.83
C LEU A 98 1.65 4.50 -3.05
N ALA A 99 2.97 4.67 -3.11
CA ALA A 99 3.92 3.87 -2.32
C ALA A 99 3.77 4.11 -0.82
N ARG A 100 3.47 5.35 -0.37
CA ARG A 100 3.16 5.62 1.05
C ARG A 100 1.88 4.92 1.47
N SER A 101 0.82 4.97 0.66
CA SER A 101 -0.42 4.22 0.92
C SER A 101 -0.16 2.71 0.96
N CYS A 102 0.62 2.19 0.03
CA CYS A 102 1.00 0.77 -0.02
C CYS A 102 1.76 0.34 1.24
N ARG A 103 2.71 1.16 1.72
CA ARG A 103 3.44 0.93 2.97
C ARG A 103 2.49 0.87 4.17
N THR A 104 1.59 1.84 4.32
CA THR A 104 0.61 1.85 5.41
C THR A 104 -0.26 0.59 5.40
N LEU A 105 -0.75 0.18 4.23
CA LEU A 105 -1.55 -1.06 4.11
C LEU A 105 -0.73 -2.31 4.47
N LEU A 106 0.53 -2.37 4.04
CA LEU A 106 1.42 -3.48 4.37
C LEU A 106 1.65 -3.57 5.88
N ASP A 107 1.94 -2.45 6.53
CA ASP A 107 2.16 -2.38 7.97
C ASP A 107 0.90 -2.84 8.74
N LEU A 108 -0.29 -2.37 8.36
CA LEU A 108 -1.56 -2.82 8.94
C LEU A 108 -1.77 -4.34 8.81
N VAL A 109 -1.43 -4.92 7.66
CA VAL A 109 -1.55 -6.37 7.43
C VAL A 109 -0.55 -7.14 8.29
N LEU A 110 0.69 -6.65 8.44
CA LEU A 110 1.75 -7.32 9.19
C LEU A 110 1.58 -7.21 10.71
N ASP A 111 1.21 -6.03 11.22
CA ASP A 111 0.96 -5.81 12.65
C ASP A 111 -0.17 -6.71 13.15
N ALA A 112 -1.25 -6.83 12.37
CA ALA A 112 -2.35 -7.74 12.66
C ALA A 112 -1.93 -9.22 12.66
N GLN A 113 -0.94 -9.62 11.84
CA GLN A 113 -0.40 -10.97 11.86
C GLN A 113 0.42 -11.24 13.13
N GLN A 114 1.17 -10.25 13.62
CA GLN A 114 1.96 -10.37 14.84
C GLN A 114 1.06 -10.48 16.08
N VAL A 115 0.00 -9.67 16.18
CA VAL A 115 -1.00 -9.74 17.27
C VAL A 115 -1.68 -11.11 17.29
N ALA A 116 -2.12 -11.62 16.13
CA ALA A 116 -2.77 -12.93 16.04
C ALA A 116 -1.84 -14.10 16.45
N ARG A 117 -0.52 -13.99 16.18
CA ARG A 117 0.46 -14.98 16.62
C ARG A 117 0.72 -14.90 18.13
N GLY A 118 0.78 -13.70 18.69
CA GLY A 118 0.95 -13.48 20.14
C GLY A 118 -0.23 -14.03 20.97
N GLN A 119 -1.46 -13.82 20.51
CA GLN A 119 -2.66 -14.34 21.19
C GLN A 119 -2.74 -15.88 21.16
N ARG A 120 -2.33 -16.53 20.07
CA ARG A 120 -2.29 -18.00 19.98
C ARG A 120 -1.23 -18.63 20.88
N ALA A 121 -0.14 -17.92 21.18
CA ALA A 121 0.91 -18.38 22.09
C ALA A 121 0.57 -18.17 23.59
N GLY A 122 -0.33 -17.23 23.90
CA GLY A 122 -0.77 -16.92 25.28
C GLY A 122 -2.02 -17.66 25.76
N GLY A 123 -2.75 -18.34 24.88
CA GLY A 123 -3.97 -19.11 25.19
C GLY A 123 -3.69 -20.55 25.62
N SER A 124 -2.98 -20.73 26.73
CA SER A 124 -2.88 -22.02 27.44
C SER A 124 -2.58 -21.75 28.91
N ARG A 125 -3.60 -21.30 29.65
CA ARG A 125 -3.68 -21.41 31.11
C ARG A 125 -5.14 -21.58 31.51
#